data_AF-A0A941F0V2-F1
#
_entry.id   AF-A0A941F0V2-F1
#
_cell.length_a   1.000
_cell.length_b   1.000
_cell.length_c   1.000
_cell.angle_alpha   90.00
_cell.angle_beta   90.00
_cell.angle_gamma   90.00
#
_symmetry.space_group_name_H-M   'P 1'
#
loop_
_entity.id
_entity.type
_entity.pdbx_description
1 polymer ?
#
loop_
_entity_poly.entity_id
_entity_poly.type
_entity_poly.pdbx_seq_one_letter_code
_entity_poly.pdbx_strand_id
1 'polypeptide(L)'
;MKTINELLGLKQQESEQLTKELNNLLANYQLFYQNLRGFHWNVKGEKFFELHLKFEELYNDAVVKVDEIAERILTLGGTPMHAFSDYLEHAEIKTAKNKTNGNECMELTLDNMSTLIKLEKAMLPLAQEADDEGTITLLTDYISQQEKTIWMLHSWLSK
;
A
#
# COMPACT_ATOMS: atom_id res chain seq x y z
N MET A 1 25.50 -4.20 -22.72
CA MET A 1 24.07 -3.94 -23.01
C MET A 1 23.67 -2.75 -22.15
N LYS A 2 22.81 -1.84 -22.64
CA LYS A 2 22.34 -0.72 -21.82
C LYS A 2 21.60 -1.23 -20.58
N THR A 3 21.69 -0.53 -19.45
CA THR A 3 20.87 -0.83 -18.27
C THR A 3 19.41 -0.45 -18.52
N ILE A 4 18.47 -0.97 -17.71
CA ILE A 4 17.05 -0.57 -17.84
C ILE A 4 16.88 0.93 -17.60
N ASN A 5 17.58 1.50 -16.62
CA ASN A 5 17.56 2.93 -16.32
C ASN A 5 18.08 3.77 -17.50
N GLU A 6 19.14 3.34 -18.18
CA GLU A 6 19.63 3.99 -19.41
C GLU A 6 18.64 3.91 -20.58
N LEU A 7 17.85 2.84 -20.67
CA LEU A 7 16.80 2.69 -21.68
C LEU A 7 15.59 3.57 -21.39
N LEU A 8 15.28 3.79 -20.10
CA LEU A 8 14.18 4.62 -19.62
C LEU A 8 14.55 6.09 -19.48
N GLY A 9 15.84 6.44 -19.57
CA GLY A 9 16.31 7.81 -19.38
C GLY A 9 16.38 8.25 -17.91
N LEU A 10 16.34 7.31 -16.97
CA LEU A 10 16.37 7.57 -15.52
C LEU A 10 17.79 7.49 -14.98
N LYS A 11 18.11 8.29 -13.96
CA LYS A 11 19.41 8.18 -13.28
C LYS A 11 19.40 7.01 -12.30
N GLN A 12 20.51 6.27 -12.31
CA GLN A 12 20.69 5.07 -11.48
C GLN A 12 20.48 5.37 -9.98
N GLN A 13 21.14 6.41 -9.47
CA GLN A 13 21.08 6.76 -8.05
C GLN A 13 19.66 7.13 -7.58
N GLU A 14 18.93 7.90 -8.38
CA GLU A 14 17.55 8.31 -8.10
C GLU A 14 16.61 7.08 -8.15
N SER A 15 16.83 6.18 -9.11
CA SER A 15 16.08 4.93 -9.24
C SER A 15 16.32 3.97 -8.07
N GLU A 16 17.55 3.90 -7.55
CA GLU A 16 17.90 3.12 -6.36
C GLU A 16 17.21 3.67 -5.10
N GLN A 17 17.17 5.00 -4.96
CA GLN A 17 16.46 5.65 -3.87
C GLN A 17 14.95 5.36 -3.93
N LEU A 18 14.32 5.52 -5.10
CA LEU A 18 12.91 5.20 -5.30
C LEU A 18 12.62 3.71 -5.05
N THR A 19 13.49 2.82 -5.51
CA THR A 19 13.39 1.37 -5.26
C THR A 19 13.34 1.05 -3.77
N LYS A 20 14.14 1.74 -2.95
CA LYS A 20 14.15 1.55 -1.49
C LYS A 20 12.83 1.97 -0.87
N GLU A 21 12.32 3.14 -1.24
CA GLU A 21 11.06 3.66 -0.70
C GLU A 21 9.85 2.84 -1.19
N LEU A 22 9.86 2.39 -2.45
CA LEU A 22 8.84 1.49 -2.99
C LEU A 22 8.86 0.12 -2.27
N ASN A 23 10.02 -0.40 -1.88
CA ASN A 23 10.11 -1.61 -1.08
C ASN A 23 9.52 -1.42 0.34
N ASN A 24 9.73 -0.25 0.95
CA ASN A 24 9.06 0.11 2.20
C ASN A 24 7.53 0.17 1.99
N LEU A 25 7.07 0.80 0.91
CA LEU A 25 5.64 0.84 0.57
C LEU A 25 5.06 -0.57 0.34
N LEU A 26 5.78 -1.43 -0.38
CA LEU A 26 5.41 -2.83 -0.65
C LEU A 26 5.23 -3.62 0.65
N ALA A 27 6.18 -3.49 1.59
CA ALA A 27 6.08 -4.11 2.90
C ALA A 27 4.80 -3.67 3.64
N ASN A 28 4.49 -2.37 3.63
CA ASN A 28 3.28 -1.85 4.26
C ASN A 28 1.99 -2.34 3.58
N TYR A 29 1.94 -2.38 2.24
CA TYR A 29 0.80 -2.92 1.51
C TYR A 29 0.57 -4.41 1.77
N GLN A 30 1.63 -5.21 1.90
CA GLN A 30 1.53 -6.63 2.24
C GLN A 30 0.91 -6.85 3.63
N LEU A 31 1.35 -6.06 4.62
CA LEU A 31 0.78 -6.11 5.97
C LEU A 31 -0.67 -5.60 5.98
N PHE A 32 -0.98 -4.56 5.22
CA PHE A 32 -2.34 -4.06 5.05
C PHE A 32 -3.27 -5.12 4.44
N TYR A 33 -2.86 -5.71 3.31
CA TYR A 33 -3.58 -6.81 2.66
C TYR A 33 -3.86 -7.97 3.63
N GLN A 34 -2.85 -8.42 4.35
CA GLN A 34 -3.01 -9.54 5.28
C GLN A 34 -3.90 -9.19 6.48
N ASN A 35 -3.85 -7.94 6.97
CA ASN A 35 -4.75 -7.45 8.00
C ASN A 35 -6.21 -7.45 7.50
N LEU A 36 -6.48 -6.96 6.29
CA LEU A 36 -7.83 -6.97 5.70
C LEU A 36 -8.38 -8.38 5.54
N ARG A 37 -7.56 -9.34 5.08
CA ARG A 37 -7.92 -10.78 5.07
C ARG A 37 -8.30 -11.27 6.47
N GLY A 38 -7.49 -10.91 7.46
CA GLY A 38 -7.76 -11.21 8.86
C GLY A 38 -9.12 -10.65 9.32
N PHE A 39 -9.44 -9.40 8.97
CA PHE A 39 -10.70 -8.76 9.32
C PHE A 39 -11.88 -9.42 8.59
N HIS A 40 -11.75 -9.66 7.29
CA HIS A 40 -12.75 -10.35 6.47
C HIS A 40 -13.14 -11.71 7.04
N TRP A 41 -12.16 -12.52 7.47
CA TRP A 41 -12.43 -13.84 8.05
C TRP A 41 -13.05 -13.79 9.44
N ASN A 42 -12.67 -12.80 10.26
CA ASN A 42 -12.91 -12.86 11.71
C ASN A 42 -13.89 -11.82 12.24
N VAL A 43 -14.34 -10.86 11.42
CA VAL A 43 -15.34 -9.86 11.83
C VAL A 43 -16.62 -10.53 12.32
N LYS A 44 -17.23 -9.98 13.38
CA LYS A 44 -18.47 -10.44 14.00
C LYS A 44 -19.38 -9.26 14.32
N GLY A 45 -20.66 -9.56 14.55
CA GLY A 45 -21.67 -8.60 14.99
C GLY A 45 -22.72 -8.33 13.92
N GLU A 46 -23.63 -7.40 14.22
CA GLU A 46 -24.83 -7.13 13.40
C GLU A 46 -24.50 -6.65 11.98
N LYS A 47 -23.35 -6.01 11.79
CA LYS A 47 -22.86 -5.54 10.49
C LYS A 47 -22.01 -6.56 9.72
N PHE A 48 -22.05 -7.85 10.12
CA PHE A 48 -21.17 -8.89 9.55
C PHE A 48 -21.19 -8.91 8.02
N PHE A 49 -22.37 -9.01 7.39
CA PHE A 49 -22.46 -9.15 5.94
C PHE A 49 -21.92 -7.93 5.17
N GLU A 50 -22.14 -6.72 5.70
CA GLU A 50 -21.62 -5.48 5.12
C GLU A 50 -20.09 -5.42 5.23
N LEU A 51 -19.57 -5.63 6.44
CA LEU A 51 -18.14 -5.51 6.70
C LEU A 51 -17.34 -6.63 6.06
N HIS A 52 -17.86 -7.86 6.04
CA HIS A 52 -17.23 -8.99 5.38
C HIS A 52 -16.98 -8.70 3.89
N LEU A 53 -17.99 -8.19 3.18
CA LEU A 53 -17.86 -7.80 1.77
C LEU A 53 -16.97 -6.56 1.59
N LYS A 54 -17.06 -5.56 2.48
CA LYS A 54 -16.21 -4.37 2.40
C LYS A 54 -14.72 -4.71 2.57
N PHE A 55 -14.36 -5.57 3.52
CA PHE A 55 -12.97 -6.01 3.65
C PHE A 55 -12.49 -6.82 2.43
N GLU A 56 -13.39 -7.53 1.75
CA GLU A 56 -13.09 -8.22 0.48
C GLU A 56 -12.81 -7.28 -0.68
N GLU A 57 -13.64 -6.27 -0.86
CA GLU A 57 -13.40 -5.20 -1.82
C GLU A 57 -12.01 -4.58 -1.60
N LEU A 58 -11.68 -4.24 -0.35
CA LEU A 58 -10.42 -3.60 -0.01
C LEU A 58 -9.21 -4.53 -0.18
N TYR A 59 -9.29 -5.81 0.20
CA TYR A 59 -8.13 -6.70 0.03
C TYR A 59 -7.89 -7.07 -1.43
N ASN A 60 -8.94 -7.11 -2.25
CA ASN A 60 -8.82 -7.34 -3.70
C ASN A 60 -8.16 -6.14 -4.41
N ASP A 61 -8.45 -4.93 -3.95
CA ASP A 61 -7.75 -3.74 -4.41
C ASP A 61 -6.28 -3.73 -3.94
N ALA A 62 -6.04 -4.03 -2.66
CA ALA A 62 -4.70 -4.04 -2.10
C ALA A 62 -3.76 -5.05 -2.77
N VAL A 63 -4.25 -6.24 -3.16
CA VAL A 63 -3.41 -7.26 -3.83
C VAL A 63 -2.99 -6.84 -5.24
N VAL A 64 -3.83 -6.09 -5.97
CA VAL A 64 -3.45 -5.51 -7.27
C VAL A 64 -2.33 -4.49 -7.05
N LYS A 65 -2.49 -3.60 -6.07
CA LYS A 65 -1.49 -2.59 -5.76
C LYS A 65 -0.15 -3.17 -5.30
N VAL A 66 -0.16 -4.29 -4.57
CA VAL A 66 1.04 -5.06 -4.20
C VAL A 66 1.83 -5.47 -5.45
N ASP A 67 1.16 -6.00 -6.46
CA ASP A 67 1.78 -6.45 -7.70
C ASP A 67 2.35 -5.27 -8.50
N GLU A 68 1.53 -4.23 -8.70
CA GLU A 68 1.93 -3.00 -9.41
C GLU A 68 3.16 -2.33 -8.76
N ILE A 69 3.25 -2.29 -7.42
CA ILE A 69 4.44 -1.78 -6.71
C ILE A 69 5.65 -2.68 -6.95
N ALA A 70 5.49 -4.01 -6.86
CA ALA A 70 6.59 -4.95 -7.07
C ALA A 70 7.13 -4.89 -8.51
N GLU A 71 6.24 -4.80 -9.50
CA GLU A 71 6.61 -4.61 -10.90
C GLU A 71 7.24 -3.23 -11.16
N ARG A 72 6.80 -2.18 -10.45
CA ARG A 72 7.44 -0.86 -10.51
C ARG A 72 8.88 -0.92 -9.99
N ILE A 73 9.13 -1.63 -8.91
CA ILE A 73 10.48 -1.86 -8.39
C ILE A 73 11.36 -2.54 -9.45
N LEU A 74 10.85 -3.59 -10.10
CA LEU A 74 11.56 -4.28 -11.19
C LEU A 74 11.80 -3.36 -12.39
N THR A 75 10.85 -2.51 -12.73
CA THR A 75 10.95 -1.52 -13.81
C THR A 75 12.09 -0.53 -13.57
N LEU A 76 12.34 -0.17 -12.31
CA LEU A 76 13.45 0.70 -11.90
C LEU A 76 14.80 -0.03 -11.79
N GLY A 77 14.84 -1.33 -12.11
CA GLY A 77 16.04 -2.16 -11.99
C GLY A 77 16.31 -2.69 -10.58
N GLY A 78 15.36 -2.50 -9.66
CA GLY A 78 15.41 -3.00 -8.30
C GLY A 78 14.99 -4.45 -8.16
N THR A 79 15.05 -4.96 -6.92
CA THR A 79 14.48 -6.27 -6.55
C THR A 79 13.42 -6.07 -5.47
N PRO A 80 12.18 -6.54 -5.67
CA PRO A 80 11.13 -6.42 -4.67
C PRO A 80 11.36 -7.38 -3.50
N MET A 81 11.11 -6.91 -2.28
CA MET A 81 10.99 -7.75 -1.11
C MET A 81 9.87 -8.77 -1.33
N HIS A 82 10.12 -10.02 -0.94
CA HIS A 82 9.20 -11.13 -1.19
C HIS A 82 9.05 -12.07 0.02
N ALA A 83 9.94 -11.97 1.01
CA ALA A 83 9.85 -12.79 2.21
C ALA A 83 9.01 -12.08 3.29
N PHE A 84 8.19 -12.84 4.01
CA PHE A 84 7.43 -12.31 5.15
C PHE A 84 8.33 -11.69 6.22
N SER A 85 9.55 -12.21 6.42
CA SER A 85 10.52 -11.63 7.34
C SER A 85 10.85 -10.18 6.98
N ASP A 86 11.07 -9.91 5.70
CA ASP A 86 11.44 -8.57 5.20
C ASP A 86 10.27 -7.62 5.43
N TYR A 87 9.04 -8.06 5.11
CA TYR A 87 7.85 -7.24 5.34
C TYR A 87 7.66 -6.90 6.82
N LEU A 88 7.89 -7.88 7.72
CA LEU A 88 7.76 -7.67 9.16
C LEU A 88 8.85 -6.77 9.73
N GLU A 89 10.05 -6.77 9.14
CA GLU A 89 11.17 -5.92 9.55
C GLU A 89 10.96 -4.47 9.10
N HIS A 90 10.48 -4.26 7.87
CA HIS A 90 10.43 -2.94 7.25
C HIS A 90 9.10 -2.19 7.43
N ALA A 91 7.96 -2.88 7.54
CA ALA A 91 6.66 -2.21 7.57
C ALA A 91 6.42 -1.36 8.82
N GLU A 92 5.84 -0.19 8.63
CA GLU A 92 5.29 0.65 9.70
C GLU A 92 3.97 0.08 10.20
N ILE A 93 3.12 -0.40 9.29
CA ILE A 93 1.89 -1.12 9.59
C ILE A 93 2.21 -2.41 10.35
N LYS A 94 1.49 -2.63 11.45
CA LYS A 94 1.69 -3.80 12.32
C LYS A 94 0.62 -4.85 12.08
N THR A 95 0.97 -6.11 12.32
CA THR A 95 0.03 -7.24 12.25
C THR A 95 -1.11 -7.07 13.25
N ALA A 96 -2.34 -7.10 12.78
CA ALA A 96 -3.54 -7.01 13.60
C ALA A 96 -4.06 -8.41 13.94
N LYS A 97 -3.72 -8.91 15.13
CA LYS A 97 -4.07 -10.28 15.56
C LYS A 97 -5.42 -10.32 16.27
N ASN A 98 -6.21 -11.35 15.97
CA ASN A 98 -7.44 -11.72 16.68
C ASN A 98 -8.49 -10.59 16.78
N LYS A 99 -8.58 -9.74 15.77
CA LYS A 99 -9.57 -8.65 15.70
C LYS A 99 -10.88 -9.17 15.15
N THR A 100 -11.97 -8.87 15.85
CA THR A 100 -13.32 -9.35 15.50
C THR A 100 -14.38 -8.26 15.60
N ASN A 101 -14.12 -7.17 16.33
CA ASN A 101 -15.05 -6.05 16.47
C ASN A 101 -15.04 -5.21 15.18
N GLY A 102 -16.20 -5.00 14.58
CA GLY A 102 -16.32 -4.26 13.32
C GLY A 102 -15.76 -2.83 13.35
N ASN A 103 -16.04 -2.06 14.41
CA ASN A 103 -15.54 -0.69 14.52
C ASN A 103 -14.02 -0.68 14.68
N GLU A 104 -13.47 -1.55 15.53
CA GLU A 104 -12.02 -1.67 15.71
C GLU A 104 -11.31 -2.06 14.40
N CYS A 105 -11.86 -3.01 13.64
CA CYS A 105 -11.31 -3.39 12.33
C CYS A 105 -11.35 -2.21 11.34
N MET A 106 -12.41 -1.40 11.37
CA MET A 106 -12.54 -0.22 10.51
C MET A 106 -11.58 0.90 10.91
N GLU A 107 -11.39 1.16 12.20
CA GLU A 107 -10.40 2.11 12.73
C GLU A 107 -8.98 1.71 12.30
N LEU A 108 -8.61 0.43 12.49
CA LEU A 108 -7.32 -0.09 12.05
C LEU A 108 -7.15 -0.01 10.52
N THR A 109 -8.23 -0.21 9.76
CA THR A 109 -8.20 -0.03 8.31
C THR A 109 -7.90 1.42 7.95
N LEU A 110 -8.57 2.39 8.59
CA LEU A 110 -8.35 3.81 8.38
C LEU A 110 -6.93 4.24 8.75
N ASP A 111 -6.41 3.76 9.88
CA ASP A 111 -5.04 4.04 10.34
C ASP A 111 -4.01 3.49 9.35
N ASN A 112 -4.20 2.25 8.88
CA ASN A 112 -3.32 1.65 7.87
C ASN A 112 -3.32 2.46 6.57
N MET A 113 -4.48 2.86 6.06
CA MET A 113 -4.58 3.71 4.86
C MET A 113 -3.94 5.09 5.08
N SER A 114 -4.05 5.65 6.29
CA SER A 114 -3.35 6.89 6.67
C SER A 114 -1.83 6.75 6.64
N THR A 115 -1.29 5.58 7.01
CA THR A 115 0.15 5.30 6.84
C THR A 115 0.52 5.19 5.36
N LEU A 116 -0.24 4.42 4.56
CA LEU A 116 0.04 4.23 3.13
C LEU A 116 0.08 5.56 2.37
N ILE A 117 -0.96 6.39 2.52
CA ILE A 117 -1.03 7.68 1.81
C ILE A 117 0.09 8.65 2.23
N LYS A 118 0.58 8.57 3.48
CA LYS A 118 1.73 9.38 3.93
C LYS A 118 3.01 8.95 3.24
N LEU A 119 3.25 7.64 3.13
CA LEU A 119 4.41 7.08 2.44
C LEU A 119 4.41 7.46 0.96
N GLU A 120 3.25 7.32 0.31
CA GLU A 120 3.08 7.69 -1.11
C GLU A 120 3.33 9.19 -1.34
N LYS A 121 2.76 10.06 -0.51
CA LYS A 121 2.97 11.52 -0.59
C LYS A 121 4.42 11.92 -0.34
N ALA A 122 5.12 11.22 0.55
CA ALA A 122 6.53 11.47 0.83
C ALA A 122 7.44 11.08 -0.36
N MET A 123 7.04 10.10 -1.18
CA MET A 123 7.78 9.69 -2.37
C MET A 123 7.57 10.59 -3.59
N LEU A 124 6.44 11.29 -3.71
CA LEU A 124 6.17 12.18 -4.85
C LEU A 124 7.32 13.17 -5.17
N PRO A 125 7.89 13.92 -4.21
CA PRO A 125 9.00 14.82 -4.52
C PRO A 125 10.25 14.08 -5.01
N LEU A 126 10.50 12.86 -4.52
CA LEU A 126 11.64 12.05 -4.99
C LEU A 126 11.44 11.59 -6.44
N ALA A 127 10.20 11.18 -6.78
CA ALA A 127 9.87 10.78 -8.14
C ALA A 127 9.92 11.95 -9.13
N GLN A 128 9.53 13.14 -8.68
CA GLN A 128 9.66 14.39 -9.45
C GLN A 128 11.13 14.78 -9.68
N GLU A 129 11.97 14.69 -8.66
CA GLU A 129 13.41 14.97 -8.80
C GLU A 129 14.08 13.98 -9.76
N ALA A 130 13.59 12.73 -9.79
CA ALA A 130 14.05 11.66 -10.67
C ALA A 130 13.55 11.76 -12.13
N ASP A 131 12.66 12.71 -12.44
CA ASP A 131 11.92 12.78 -13.72
C ASP A 131 11.17 11.47 -14.04
N ASP A 132 10.68 10.79 -12.99
CA ASP A 132 10.05 9.48 -13.09
C ASP A 132 8.52 9.57 -13.12
N GLU A 133 8.00 9.93 -14.28
CA GLU A 133 6.55 10.04 -14.54
C GLU A 133 5.78 8.73 -14.30
N GLY A 134 6.43 7.58 -14.45
CA GLY A 134 5.80 6.28 -14.21
C GLY A 134 5.50 6.05 -12.73
N THR A 135 6.46 6.38 -11.86
CA THR A 135 6.23 6.34 -10.40
C THR A 135 5.27 7.44 -9.95
N ILE A 136 5.39 8.66 -10.52
CA ILE A 136 4.46 9.76 -10.20
C ILE A 136 3.03 9.34 -10.49
N THR A 137 2.76 8.83 -11.69
CA THR A 137 1.41 8.40 -12.11
C THR A 137 0.84 7.36 -11.15
N LEU A 138 1.60 6.29 -10.88
CA LEU A 138 1.23 5.22 -9.97
C LEU A 138 0.80 5.77 -8.59
N LEU A 139 1.65 6.61 -7.99
CA LEU A 139 1.39 7.17 -6.66
C LEU A 139 0.21 8.13 -6.66
N THR A 140 0.06 8.98 -7.68
CA THR A 140 -1.07 9.92 -7.74
C THR A 140 -2.42 9.23 -7.89
N ASP A 141 -2.48 8.14 -8.68
CA ASP A 141 -3.69 7.34 -8.84
C ASP A 141 -4.08 6.66 -7.52
N TYR A 142 -3.09 6.11 -6.81
CA TYR A 142 -3.29 5.50 -5.50
C TYR A 142 -3.79 6.52 -4.47
N ILE A 143 -3.15 7.68 -4.39
CA ILE A 143 -3.51 8.75 -3.47
C ILE A 143 -4.96 9.18 -3.71
N SER A 144 -5.35 9.43 -4.97
CA SER A 144 -6.70 9.88 -5.30
C SER A 144 -7.77 8.86 -4.90
N GLN A 145 -7.54 7.57 -5.18
CA GLN A 145 -8.45 6.49 -4.79
C GLN A 145 -8.56 6.33 -3.27
N GLN A 146 -7.42 6.41 -2.57
CA GLN A 146 -7.37 6.27 -1.11
C GLN A 146 -8.03 7.44 -0.40
N GLU A 147 -7.85 8.69 -0.86
CA GLU A 147 -8.51 9.86 -0.25
C GLU A 147 -10.03 9.71 -0.25
N LYS A 148 -10.60 9.23 -1.38
CA LYS A 148 -12.04 8.94 -1.48
C LYS A 148 -12.46 7.84 -0.52
N THR A 149 -11.68 6.77 -0.43
CA THR A 149 -11.99 5.63 0.44
C THR A 149 -11.90 6.03 1.92
N ILE A 150 -10.82 6.73 2.31
CA ILE A 150 -10.61 7.30 3.65
C ILE A 150 -11.80 8.16 4.05
N TRP A 151 -12.28 9.05 3.17
CA TRP A 151 -13.48 9.84 3.43
C TRP A 151 -14.70 8.96 3.74
N MET A 152 -14.97 7.94 2.92
CA MET A 152 -16.11 7.03 3.13
C MET A 152 -16.00 6.27 4.45
N LEU A 153 -14.82 5.74 4.78
CA LEU A 153 -14.61 4.99 6.03
C LEU A 153 -14.68 5.91 7.26
N HIS A 154 -14.10 7.11 7.16
CA HIS A 154 -14.20 8.13 8.19
C HIS A 154 -15.65 8.53 8.44
N SER A 155 -16.46 8.72 7.39
CA SER A 155 -17.90 9.00 7.50
C SER A 155 -18.67 7.84 8.13
N TRP A 156 -18.27 6.59 7.90
CA TRP A 156 -18.90 5.43 8.53
C TRP A 156 -18.59 5.33 10.03
N LEU A 157 -17.39 5.74 10.44
CA LEU A 157 -16.94 5.77 11.85
C LEU A 157 -17.45 6.98 12.63
N SER A 158 -17.55 8.14 11.96
CA SER A 158 -18.02 9.39 12.55
C SER A 158 -19.52 9.29 12.84
N LYS A 159 -19.89 9.41 14.12
CA LYS A 159 -21.29 9.47 14.54
C LYS A 159 -21.80 10.90 14.56
#